data_AF-A0A5K1FZZ6-F1
#
_entry.id   AF-A0A5K1FZZ6-F1
#
_cell.length_a   1.000
_cell.length_b   1.000
_cell.length_c   1.000
_cell.angle_alpha   90.00
_cell.angle_beta   90.00
_cell.angle_gamma   90.00
#
_symmetry.space_group_name_H-M   'P 1'
#
loop_
_entity.id
_entity.type
_entity.pdbx_description
1 polymer ?
#
loop_
_entity_poly.entity_id
_entity_poly.type
_entity_poly.pdbx_seq_one_letter_code
_entity_poly.pdbx_strand_id
1 'polypeptide(L)' 'EDPFPLLQSLPCPSDLFLHELHKIKRLECGPSRFPGLRRFRLRHLKELETVILGNGSVPCLKRLIVLECTELKKV' A
#
# COMPACT_ATOMS: atom_id res chain seq x y z
N GLU A 1 -14.08 6.07 -3.16
CA GLU A 1 -13.84 4.73 -3.73
C GLU A 1 -12.46 4.24 -3.33
N ASP A 2 -12.34 2.94 -3.13
CA ASP A 2 -11.05 2.29 -2.89
C ASP A 2 -10.22 2.36 -4.19
N PRO A 3 -9.02 2.96 -4.21
CA PRO A 3 -8.20 3.10 -5.42
C PRO A 3 -7.49 1.81 -5.84
N PHE A 4 -7.48 0.75 -5.01
CA PHE A 4 -6.74 -0.48 -5.26
C PHE A 4 -7.22 -1.38 -6.43
N PRO A 5 -8.51 -1.39 -6.83
CA PRO A 5 -8.93 -2.06 -8.06
C PRO A 5 -8.24 -1.50 -9.30
N LEU A 6 -7.99 -0.19 -9.32
CA LEU A 6 -7.32 0.49 -10.43
C LEU A 6 -5.80 0.23 -10.42
N LEU A 7 -5.20 0.06 -9.25
CA LEU A 7 -3.77 -0.27 -9.14
C LEU A 7 -3.43 -1.67 -9.67
N GLN A 8 -4.40 -2.59 -9.71
CA GLN A 8 -4.23 -3.96 -10.22
C GLN A 8 -4.10 -4.03 -11.75
N SER A 9 -4.63 -3.04 -12.48
CA SER A 9 -4.49 -2.98 -13.94
C SER A 9 -3.19 -2.33 -14.39
N LEU A 10 -2.42 -1.74 -13.46
CA LEU A 10 -1.16 -1.10 -13.79
C LEU A 10 -0.08 -2.15 -14.07
N PRO A 11 0.67 -2.03 -15.17
CA PRO A 11 1.79 -2.93 -15.46
C PRO A 11 2.89 -2.74 -14.40
N CYS A 12 2.93 -3.66 -13.43
CA CYS A 12 3.99 -3.89 -12.45
C CYS A 12 4.77 -2.64 -11.99
N PRO A 13 4.15 -1.73 -11.23
CA PRO A 13 4.88 -0.60 -10.68
C PRO A 13 6.03 -1.11 -9.80
N SER A 14 7.26 -0.69 -10.12
CA SER A 14 8.42 -0.92 -9.24
C SER A 14 8.27 -0.15 -7.93
N ASP A 15 7.56 0.97 -7.97
CA ASP A 15 7.35 1.86 -6.85
C ASP A 15 5.90 2.31 -6.78
N LEU A 16 5.30 2.16 -5.60
CA LEU A 16 3.95 2.61 -5.30
C LEU A 16 4.03 3.68 -4.23
N PHE A 17 3.43 4.83 -4.51
CA PHE A 17 3.36 5.95 -3.59
C PHE A 17 1.90 6.35 -3.40
N LEU A 18 1.46 6.28 -2.14
CA LEU A 18 0.15 6.73 -1.72
C LEU A 18 0.33 7.96 -0.84
N HIS A 19 -0.32 9.04 -1.25
CA HIS A 19 -0.21 10.35 -0.61
C HIS A 19 -1.62 10.89 -0.37
N GLU A 20 -1.85 11.43 0.84
CA GLU A 20 -3.07 12.19 1.16
C GLU A 20 -4.38 11.43 0.83
N LEU A 21 -4.41 10.12 1.06
CA LEU A 21 -5.65 9.36 0.93
C LEU A 21 -6.49 9.57 2.19
N HIS A 22 -7.37 10.54 2.09
CA HIS A 22 -8.42 10.81 3.07
C HIS A 22 -9.51 9.74 2.89
N LYS A 23 -10.00 9.15 3.98
CA LYS A 23 -10.98 8.03 4.03
C LYS A 23 -10.46 6.60 3.88
N ILE A 24 -9.16 6.35 3.76
CA ILE A 24 -8.65 4.97 3.77
C ILE A 24 -8.24 4.57 5.18
N LYS A 25 -9.04 3.69 5.79
CA LYS A 25 -8.77 3.13 7.13
C LYS A 25 -8.00 1.81 7.11
N ARG A 26 -8.24 1.00 6.09
CA ARG A 26 -7.59 -0.30 5.92
C ARG A 26 -7.06 -0.41 4.51
N LEU A 27 -5.81 -0.84 4.42
CA LEU A 27 -5.10 -1.09 3.18
C LEU A 27 -4.78 -2.57 3.13
N GLU A 28 -5.29 -3.25 2.11
CA GLU A 28 -5.09 -4.69 1.96
C GLU A 28 -4.57 -5.01 0.57
N CYS A 29 -3.37 -5.58 0.53
CA CYS A 29 -2.75 -6.11 -0.68
C CYS A 29 -3.00 -7.61 -0.73
N GLY A 30 -3.92 -8.04 -1.58
CA GLY A 30 -4.17 -9.45 -1.85
C GLY A 30 -2.96 -10.15 -2.53
N PRO A 31 -2.92 -11.48 -2.52
CA PRO A 31 -1.84 -12.26 -3.13
C PRO A 31 -1.65 -11.89 -4.61
N SER A 32 -0.40 -11.85 -5.05
CA SER A 32 0.01 -11.55 -6.43
C SER A 32 -0.40 -10.18 -6.99
N ARG A 33 -0.87 -9.23 -6.17
CA ARG A 33 -1.27 -7.90 -6.66
C ARG A 33 -0.12 -7.09 -7.25
N PHE A 34 1.10 -7.21 -6.70
CA PHE A 34 2.23 -6.43 -7.18
C PHE A 34 3.53 -7.26 -7.23
N PRO A 35 3.68 -8.13 -8.23
CA PRO A 35 4.85 -9.01 -8.34
C PRO A 35 6.16 -8.23 -8.53
N GLY A 36 6.12 -7.04 -9.14
CA GLY A 36 7.30 -6.20 -9.38
C GLY A 36 7.56 -5.09 -8.34
N LEU A 37 6.71 -4.96 -7.31
CA LEU A 37 6.80 -3.83 -6.39
C LEU A 37 8.00 -3.96 -5.46
N ARG A 38 8.91 -3.00 -5.55
CA ARG A 38 10.15 -2.91 -4.78
C ARG A 38 10.09 -1.87 -3.69
N ARG A 39 9.44 -0.72 -3.91
CA ARG A 39 9.27 0.33 -2.90
C ARG A 39 7.79 0.66 -2.71
N PHE A 40 7.32 0.57 -1.48
CA PHE A 40 5.97 1.00 -1.12
C PHE A 40 6.06 2.16 -0.13
N ARG A 41 5.47 3.30 -0.49
CA ARG A 41 5.51 4.54 0.30
C ARG A 41 4.10 4.97 0.66
N LEU A 42 3.86 5.14 1.95
CA LEU A 42 2.63 5.64 2.53
C LEU A 42 2.96 6.98 3.20
N ARG A 43 2.32 8.07 2.75
CA ARG A 43 2.58 9.42 3.31
C ARG A 43 1.29 10.19 3.57
N HIS A 44 1.20 10.86 4.72
CA HIS A 44 0.04 11.68 5.11
C HIS A 44 -1.30 10.90 5.10
N LEU A 45 -1.26 9.60 5.41
CA LEU A 45 -2.48 8.78 5.49
C LEU A 45 -3.02 8.81 6.92
N LYS A 46 -3.60 9.96 7.29
CA LYS A 46 -4.02 10.26 8.67
C LYS A 46 -5.12 9.35 9.20
N GLU A 47 -5.95 8.78 8.33
CA GLU A 47 -7.02 7.86 8.75
C GLU A 47 -6.63 6.40 8.64
N LEU A 48 -5.43 6.09 8.13
CA LEU A 48 -5.01 4.72 7.87
C LEU A 48 -4.64 4.03 9.18
N GLU A 49 -5.41 3.02 9.54
CA GLU A 49 -5.24 2.27 10.79
C GLU A 49 -4.50 0.94 10.58
N THR A 50 -4.70 0.29 9.44
CA THR A 50 -4.15 -1.04 9.20
C THR A 50 -3.67 -1.20 7.77
N VAL A 51 -2.46 -1.75 7.63
CA VAL A 51 -1.92 -2.27 6.39
C VAL A 51 -1.82 -3.79 6.52
N ILE A 52 -2.27 -4.52 5.49
CA ILE A 52 -2.20 -5.97 5.41
C ILE A 52 -1.55 -6.31 4.08
N LEU A 53 -0.32 -6.80 4.14
CA LEU A 53 0.38 -7.35 2.99
C LEU A 53 0.16 -8.87 3.00
N GLY A 54 -0.78 -9.35 2.19
CA GLY A 54 -1.05 -10.78 2.07
C GLY A 54 0.20 -11.55 1.66
N ASN A 55 0.30 -12.83 2.05
CA ASN A 55 1.48 -13.63 1.74
C ASN A 55 1.65 -13.75 0.21
N GLY A 56 2.82 -13.39 -0.32
CA GLY A 56 3.06 -13.32 -1.77
C GLY A 56 2.35 -12.17 -2.51
N SER A 57 1.76 -11.19 -1.81
CA SER A 57 1.17 -9.99 -2.44
C SER A 57 2.22 -9.07 -3.07
N VAL A 58 3.39 -8.99 -2.44
CA VAL A 58 4.50 -8.10 -2.79
C VAL A 58 5.85 -8.83 -2.68
N PRO A 59 6.06 -9.92 -3.44
CA PRO A 59 7.20 -10.82 -3.28
C PRO A 59 8.56 -10.14 -3.50
N CYS A 60 8.59 -9.03 -4.24
CA CYS A 60 9.80 -8.26 -4.50
C CYS A 60 9.95 -7.01 -3.61
N LEU A 61 9.13 -6.84 -2.58
CA LEU A 61 9.17 -5.64 -1.74
C LEU A 61 10.49 -5.56 -0.98
N LYS A 62 11.26 -4.51 -1.26
CA LYS A 62 12.54 -4.25 -0.60
C LYS A 62 12.43 -3.19 0.47
N ARG A 63 11.51 -2.23 0.31
CA ARG A 63 11.33 -1.13 1.26
C ARG A 63 9.86 -0.77 1.42
N LEU A 64 9.41 -0.75 2.67
CA LEU A 64 8.18 -0.10 3.08
C LEU A 64 8.56 1.17 3.84
N ILE A 65 7.98 2.30 3.42
CA ILE A 65 8.21 3.61 4.06
C ILE A 65 6.86 4.14 4.47
N VAL A 66 6.72 4.43 5.75
CA VAL A 66 5.52 5.04 6.33
C VAL A 66 5.93 6.37 6.94
N LEU A 67 5.27 7.44 6.52
CA LEU A 67 5.57 8.81 6.92
C LEU A 67 4.26 9.52 7.23
N GLU A 68 4.17 10.14 8.41
CA GLU A 68 3.03 11.00 8.75
C GLU A 68 1.67 10.27 8.67
N CYS A 69 1.67 8.96 8.98
CA CYS A 69 0.47 8.12 9.13
C CYS A 69 0.18 7.94 10.63
N THR A 70 -0.49 8.92 11.23
CA THR A 70 -0.62 9.05 12.69
C THR A 70 -1.50 7.99 13.33
N GLU A 71 -2.51 7.48 12.61
CA GLU A 71 -3.45 6.48 13.13
C GLU A 71 -3.03 5.03 12.83
N LEU A 72 -1.86 4.81 12.22
CA LEU A 72 -1.43 3.48 11.79
C LEU A 72 -1.05 2.63 12.99
N LYS A 73 -1.84 1.58 13.23
CA LYS A 73 -1.67 0.66 14.37
C LYS A 73 -0.99 -0.64 13.97
N LYS A 74 -1.17 -1.08 12.71
CA LYS A 74 -0.69 -2.39 12.25
C LYS A 74 -0.25 -2.37 10.79
N VAL A 75 0.81 -3.13 10.51
CA VAL A 75 1.40 -3.37 9.18
C VAL A 75 1.64 -4.86 8.99
#